data_AF-A0A848XVJ9-F1
#
_entry.id   AF-A0A848XVJ9-F1
#
_cell.length_a   1.000
_cell.length_b   1.000
_cell.length_c   1.000
_cell.angle_alpha   90.00
_cell.angle_beta   90.00
_cell.angle_gamma   90.00
#
_symmetry.space_group_name_H-M   'P 1'
#
loop_
_entity.id
_entity.type
_entity.pdbx_description
1 polymer ?
#
loop_
_entity_poly.entity_id
_entity_poly.type
_entity_poly.pdbx_seq_one_letter_code
_entity_poly.pdbx_strand_id
1 'polypeptide(L)'
;MRRAPWLHLLLVFLPLPLAGQVVLTAGSPAEVGMSARVLKAGVGLYEDAVEAGALVGAVLLVAKDGKIVLKEALGWRDKAGDLPMETSTMFRMASNTKPVVATGVGILVG
;
A
#
# COMPACT_ATOMS: atom_id res chain seq x y z
N MET A 1 5.93 -53.52 -32.52
CA MET A 1 5.29 -52.25 -32.10
C MET A 1 6.21 -51.52 -31.12
N ARG A 2 6.91 -50.47 -31.57
CA ARG A 2 7.77 -49.62 -30.71
C ARG A 2 6.93 -48.43 -30.23
N ARG A 3 6.73 -48.28 -28.92
CA ARG A 3 6.06 -47.11 -28.33
C ARG A 3 7.08 -45.98 -28.19
N ALA A 4 6.83 -44.84 -28.84
CA ALA A 4 7.60 -43.62 -28.67
C ALA A 4 7.25 -42.96 -27.31
N PRO A 5 8.22 -42.60 -26.46
CA PRO A 5 7.94 -41.85 -25.25
C PRO A 5 7.74 -40.37 -25.60
N TRP A 6 6.57 -39.84 -25.27
CA TRP A 6 6.29 -38.41 -25.36
C TRP A 6 7.17 -37.65 -24.37
N LEU A 7 8.06 -36.80 -24.86
CA LEU A 7 8.82 -35.87 -24.03
C LEU A 7 7.86 -34.80 -23.51
N HIS A 8 7.49 -34.87 -22.24
CA HIS A 8 6.77 -33.78 -21.57
C HIS A 8 7.74 -32.61 -21.36
N LEU A 9 7.60 -31.55 -22.17
CA LEU A 9 8.31 -30.30 -21.95
C LEU A 9 7.67 -29.59 -20.74
N LEU A 10 8.23 -29.79 -19.55
CA LEU A 10 7.88 -29.04 -18.35
C LEU A 10 8.47 -27.64 -18.45
N LEU A 11 7.63 -26.64 -18.79
CA LEU A 11 7.96 -25.23 -18.62
C LEU A 11 8.03 -24.92 -17.12
N VAL A 12 9.23 -24.94 -16.57
CA VAL A 12 9.50 -24.44 -15.21
C VAL A 12 9.59 -22.92 -15.30
N PHE A 13 8.57 -22.22 -14.80
CA PHE A 13 8.68 -20.79 -14.48
C PHE A 13 9.64 -20.68 -13.29
N LEU A 14 10.93 -20.50 -13.57
CA LEU A 14 11.90 -20.15 -12.54
C LEU A 14 11.56 -18.73 -12.07
N PRO A 15 11.22 -18.48 -10.79
CA PRO A 15 11.03 -17.13 -10.33
C PRO A 15 12.39 -16.43 -10.40
N LEU A 16 12.55 -15.52 -11.36
CA LEU A 16 13.65 -14.56 -11.32
C LEU A 16 13.50 -13.81 -9.99
N PRO A 17 14.52 -13.78 -9.12
CA PRO A 17 14.45 -12.96 -7.93
C PRO A 17 14.38 -11.53 -8.44
N LEU A 18 13.21 -10.90 -8.27
CA LEU A 18 13.07 -9.45 -8.37
C LEU A 18 13.90 -8.87 -7.22
N ALA A 19 15.20 -8.69 -7.46
CA ALA A 19 16.06 -7.94 -6.57
C ALA A 19 15.42 -6.56 -6.36
N GLY A 20 15.08 -6.23 -5.11
CA GLY A 20 14.59 -4.91 -4.74
C GLY A 20 13.16 -4.80 -4.22
N GLN A 21 12.44 -5.89 -3.91
CA GLN A 21 11.20 -5.75 -3.12
C GLN A 21 11.54 -5.33 -1.69
N VAL A 22 11.46 -4.02 -1.42
CA VAL A 22 11.42 -3.50 -0.05
C VAL A 22 10.09 -3.90 0.55
N VAL A 23 10.09 -5.01 1.29
CA VAL A 23 8.94 -5.40 2.11
C VAL A 23 8.88 -4.45 3.29
N LEU A 24 7.82 -3.65 3.34
CA LEU A 24 7.59 -2.77 4.48
C LEU A 24 7.31 -3.61 5.74
N THR A 25 7.99 -3.28 6.83
CA THR A 25 7.78 -3.90 8.15
C THR A 25 7.26 -2.86 9.12
N ALA A 26 6.62 -3.27 10.21
CA ALA A 26 6.26 -2.34 11.28
C ALA A 26 7.53 -1.78 11.95
N GLY A 27 7.48 -0.52 12.38
CA GLY A 27 8.53 0.12 13.15
C GLY A 27 8.00 1.34 13.90
N SER A 28 8.90 2.04 14.56
CA SER A 28 8.64 3.23 15.35
C SER A 28 9.20 4.48 14.66
N PRO A 29 8.63 5.67 14.92
CA PRO A 29 9.17 6.92 14.41
C PRO A 29 10.63 7.15 14.81
N ALA A 30 11.02 6.78 16.03
CA ALA A 30 12.36 6.99 16.55
C ALA A 30 13.43 6.20 15.77
N GLU A 31 13.13 4.96 15.37
CA GLU A 31 14.05 4.10 14.59
C GLU A 31 14.43 4.71 13.25
N VAL A 32 13.57 5.54 12.67
CA VAL A 32 13.78 6.18 11.36
C VAL A 32 14.05 7.68 11.49
N GLY A 33 14.35 8.16 12.70
CA GLY A 33 14.66 9.58 12.95
C GLY A 33 13.48 10.53 12.70
N MET A 34 12.25 10.09 12.94
CA MET A 34 11.03 10.89 12.85
C MET A 34 10.44 11.19 14.24
N SER A 35 9.83 12.37 14.38
CA SER A 35 9.17 12.78 15.63
C SER A 35 7.77 12.20 15.72
N ALA A 36 7.53 11.36 16.74
CA ALA A 36 6.20 10.85 17.05
C ALA A 36 5.20 11.97 17.35
N ARG A 37 5.64 13.08 17.95
CA ARG A 37 4.81 14.26 18.21
C ARG A 37 4.30 14.90 16.93
N VAL A 38 5.17 15.05 15.93
CA VAL A 38 4.79 15.65 14.64
C VAL A 38 3.84 14.74 13.88
N LEU A 39 4.11 13.42 13.87
CA LEU A 39 3.21 12.44 13.27
C LEU A 39 1.81 12.48 13.91
N LYS A 40 1.75 12.52 15.25
CA LYS A 40 0.48 12.64 15.98
C LYS A 40 -0.25 13.95 15.66
N ALA A 41 0.46 15.08 15.60
CA ALA A 41 -0.13 16.35 15.20
C ALA A 41 -0.68 16.30 13.76
N GLY A 42 0.03 15.61 12.86
CA GLY A 42 -0.44 15.35 11.50
C GLY A 42 -1.75 14.56 11.47
N VAL A 43 -1.87 13.51 12.28
CA VAL A 43 -3.14 12.75 12.42
C VAL A 43 -4.27 13.66 12.92
N GLY A 44 -3.99 14.48 13.93
CA GLY A 44 -4.96 15.43 14.50
C GLY A 44 -5.57 16.37 13.45
N LEU A 45 -4.79 16.84 12.47
CA LEU A 45 -5.33 17.67 11.38
C LEU A 45 -6.41 16.96 10.55
N TYR A 46 -6.29 15.63 10.39
CA TYR A 46 -7.29 14.84 9.66
C TYR A 46 -8.48 14.47 10.55
N GLU A 47 -8.25 14.25 11.85
CA GLU A 47 -9.32 14.10 12.84
C GLU A 47 -10.22 15.34 12.83
N ASP A 48 -9.62 16.53 12.98
CA ASP A 48 -10.32 17.82 12.94
C ASP A 48 -11.10 18.00 11.61
N ALA A 49 -10.52 17.59 10.48
CA ALA A 49 -11.17 17.69 9.18
C ALA A 49 -12.36 16.74 9.03
N VAL A 50 -12.30 15.55 9.63
CA VAL A 50 -13.42 14.60 9.69
C VAL A 50 -14.53 15.13 10.60
N GLU A 51 -14.17 15.65 11.78
CA GLU A 51 -15.12 16.25 12.73
C GLU A 51 -15.84 17.46 12.13
N ALA A 52 -15.10 18.33 11.43
CA ALA A 52 -15.65 19.48 10.71
C ALA A 52 -16.48 19.11 9.47
N GLY A 53 -16.52 17.82 9.09
CA GLY A 53 -17.24 17.34 7.91
C GLY A 53 -16.59 17.70 6.56
N ALA A 54 -15.35 18.18 6.57
CA ALA A 54 -14.57 18.44 5.37
C ALA A 54 -14.09 17.12 4.71
N LEU A 55 -13.93 16.06 5.50
CA LEU A 55 -13.64 14.70 5.05
C LEU A 55 -14.68 13.73 5.62
N VAL A 56 -15.09 12.73 4.83
CA VAL A 56 -15.92 11.62 5.33
C VAL A 56 -15.08 10.64 6.15
N GLY A 57 -13.86 10.39 5.70
CA GLY A 57 -12.87 9.56 6.37
C GLY A 57 -11.55 9.54 5.58
N ALA A 58 -10.50 9.02 6.20
CA ALA A 58 -9.17 8.96 5.61
C ALA A 58 -8.38 7.75 6.13
N VAL A 59 -7.44 7.27 5.33
CA VAL A 59 -6.38 6.35 5.78
C VAL A 59 -5.04 7.03 5.57
N LEU A 60 -4.26 7.15 6.64
CA LEU A 60 -2.92 7.72 6.61
C LEU A 60 -1.89 6.61 6.73
N LEU A 61 -0.88 6.64 5.87
CA LEU A 61 0.27 5.74 5.95
C LEU A 61 1.56 6.55 5.78
N VAL A 62 2.47 6.42 6.74
CA VAL A 62 3.83 6.97 6.65
C VAL A 62 4.83 5.84 6.80
N ALA A 63 5.70 5.71 5.81
CA ALA A 63 6.79 4.75 5.81
C ALA A 63 8.12 5.44 5.46
N LYS A 64 9.18 5.07 6.17
CA LYS A 64 10.55 5.55 5.95
C LYS A 64 11.53 4.40 6.24
N ASP A 65 12.60 4.29 5.47
CA ASP A 65 13.66 3.28 5.66
C ASP A 65 13.11 1.84 5.78
N GLY A 66 12.09 1.50 4.98
CA GLY A 66 11.43 0.18 4.99
C GLY A 66 10.53 -0.08 6.20
N LYS A 67 10.29 0.92 7.06
CA LYS A 67 9.44 0.83 8.24
C LYS A 67 8.17 1.65 8.08
N ILE A 68 7.01 1.03 8.30
CA ILE A 68 5.74 1.73 8.51
C ILE A 68 5.76 2.23 9.94
N VAL A 69 5.76 3.56 10.09
CA VAL A 69 5.82 4.24 11.40
C VAL A 69 4.51 4.90 11.78
N LEU A 70 3.56 4.95 10.85
CA LEU A 70 2.19 5.39 11.07
C LEU A 70 1.26 4.68 10.09
N LYS A 71 0.15 4.14 10.58
CA LYS A 71 -0.93 3.57 9.77
C LYS A 71 -2.25 3.71 10.53
N GLU A 72 -3.02 4.74 10.20
CA GLU A 72 -4.25 5.10 10.92
C GLU A 72 -5.43 5.21 9.97
N ALA A 73 -6.63 4.87 10.46
CA ALA A 73 -7.89 5.02 9.76
C ALA A 73 -8.81 5.93 10.59
N LEU A 74 -9.37 6.95 9.95
CA LEU A 74 -10.19 7.98 10.58
C LEU A 74 -11.54 8.10 9.88
N GLY A 75 -12.60 8.38 10.66
CA GLY A 75 -13.94 8.61 10.14
C GLY A 75 -14.60 7.37 9.55
N TRP A 76 -15.26 7.54 8.41
CA TRP A 76 -16.20 6.57 7.85
C TRP A 76 -15.85 6.24 6.41
N ARG A 77 -15.98 4.98 6.01
CA ARG A 77 -16.01 4.63 4.58
C ARG A 77 -17.41 4.83 3.99
N ASP A 78 -18.43 4.73 4.83
CA ASP A 78 -19.81 5.08 4.51
C ASP A 78 -20.49 5.56 5.79
N LYS A 79 -20.74 6.88 5.87
CA LYS A 79 -21.36 7.51 7.03
C LYS A 79 -22.86 7.23 7.11
N ALA A 80 -23.53 7.05 5.97
CA ALA A 80 -24.97 6.79 5.94
C ALA A 80 -25.28 5.33 6.31
N GLY A 81 -24.40 4.41 5.93
CA GLY A 81 -24.44 3.00 6.30
C GLY A 81 -23.81 2.68 7.66
N ASP A 82 -23.34 3.67 8.41
CA ASP A 82 -22.66 3.51 9.71
C ASP A 82 -21.44 2.57 9.65
N LEU A 83 -20.67 2.65 8.56
CA LEU A 83 -19.50 1.81 8.33
C LEU A 83 -18.20 2.60 8.62
N PRO A 84 -17.45 2.24 9.68
CA PRO A 84 -16.22 2.93 10.02
C PRO A 84 -15.15 2.73 8.95
N MET A 85 -14.22 3.67 8.87
CA MET A 85 -13.03 3.54 8.03
C MET A 85 -12.12 2.45 8.58
N GLU A 86 -11.67 1.54 7.72
CA GLU A 86 -10.67 0.52 8.04
C GLU A 86 -9.39 0.78 7.23
N THR A 87 -8.21 0.43 7.77
CA THR A 87 -6.94 0.61 7.03
C THR A 87 -6.81 -0.27 5.78
N SER A 88 -7.72 -1.23 5.61
CA SER A 88 -7.88 -2.11 4.44
C SER A 88 -9.00 -1.66 3.49
N THR A 89 -9.65 -0.53 3.76
CA THR A 89 -10.74 -0.02 2.92
C THR A 89 -10.27 0.20 1.48
N MET A 90 -11.05 -0.29 0.51
CA MET A 90 -10.75 -0.09 -0.90
C MET A 90 -11.16 1.30 -1.35
N PHE A 91 -10.23 1.99 -2.02
CA PHE A 91 -10.46 3.29 -2.63
C PHE A 91 -10.41 3.20 -4.15
N ARG A 92 -11.22 4.03 -4.82
CA ARG A 92 -11.08 4.23 -6.26
C ARG A 92 -9.79 5.02 -6.52
N MET A 93 -8.78 4.37 -7.08
CA MET A 93 -7.46 5.00 -7.30
C MET A 93 -7.49 6.20 -8.26
N ALA A 94 -8.46 6.29 -9.17
CA ALA A 94 -8.58 7.36 -10.15
C ALA A 94 -7.23 7.65 -10.84
N SER A 95 -6.74 8.89 -10.78
CA SER A 95 -5.45 9.27 -11.39
C SER A 95 -4.23 8.64 -10.72
N ASN A 96 -4.34 8.09 -9.51
CA ASN A 96 -3.24 7.41 -8.82
C ASN A 96 -2.89 6.06 -9.46
N THR A 97 -3.60 5.63 -10.51
CA THR A 97 -3.18 4.52 -11.37
C THR A 97 -1.98 4.84 -12.25
N LYS A 98 -1.73 6.14 -12.55
CA LYS A 98 -0.68 6.55 -13.51
C LYS A 98 0.72 6.05 -13.14
N PRO A 99 1.22 6.19 -11.90
CA PRO A 99 2.55 5.69 -11.55
C PRO A 99 2.65 4.17 -11.74
N VAL A 100 1.62 3.40 -11.39
CA VAL A 100 1.60 1.94 -11.56
C VAL A 100 1.70 1.55 -13.04
N VAL A 101 0.91 2.20 -13.91
CA VAL A 101 0.95 1.95 -15.36
C VAL A 101 2.30 2.38 -15.94
N ALA A 102 2.82 3.54 -15.55
CA ALA A 102 4.11 4.04 -16.01
C ALA A 102 5.27 3.12 -15.61
N THR A 103 5.27 2.59 -14.38
CA THR A 103 6.23 1.57 -13.95
C THR A 103 6.11 0.30 -14.79
N GLY A 104 4.88 -0.15 -15.07
CA GLY A 104 4.65 -1.31 -15.95
C GLY A 104 5.24 -1.11 -17.34
N VAL A 105 5.06 0.07 -17.94
CA VAL A 105 5.70 0.43 -19.22
C VAL A 105 7.22 0.51 -19.08
N GLY A 106 7.72 1.12 -17.99
CA GLY A 106 9.15 1.27 -17.70
C GLY A 106 9.90 -0.07 -17.67
N ILE A 107 9.27 -1.12 -17.13
CA ILE A 107 9.84 -2.49 -17.12
C ILE A 107 9.98 -3.06 -18.54
N LEU A 108 9.15 -2.66 -19.50
CA LEU A 108 9.21 -3.16 -20.88
C LEU A 108 10.28 -2.48 -21.73
N VAL A 109 10.68 -1.26 -21.34
CA VAL A 109 11.60 -0.43 -22.13
C VAL A 109 13.00 -0.31 -21.51
N GLY A 110 13.21 -0.82 -20.30
CA GLY A 110 14.51 -0.94 -19.63
C GLY A 110 15.17 -2.27 -19.91
#